data_AF-L1Q3D9-F1
#
_entry.id   AF-L1Q3D9-F1
#
_cell.length_a   1.000
_cell.length_b   1.000
_cell.length_c   1.000
_cell.angle_alpha   90.00
_cell.angle_beta   90.00
_cell.angle_gamma   90.00
#
_symmetry.space_group_name_H-M   'P 1'
#
loop_
_entity.id
_entity.type
_entity.pdbx_description
1 polymer ?
#
loop_
_entity_poly.entity_id
_entity_poly.type
_entity_poly.pdbx_seq_one_letter_code
_entity_poly.pdbx_strand_id
1 'polypeptide(L)'
;MNSKKYIFSQVTSFLPQKYFNRLVAKYDDRTKNWVFSHWNHMLLLILGQLMGCISIRELVSTVNANFKRIYHLGIGKNPIDLKTLSIANKIRI
;
A
#
# COMPACT_ATOMS: atom_id res chain seq x y z
N MET A 1 -4.65 23.58 -4.75
CA MET A 1 -3.89 24.26 -3.67
C MET A 1 -2.96 23.24 -3.03
N ASN A 2 -1.63 23.45 -3.08
CA ASN A 2 -0.67 22.48 -2.58
C ASN A 2 -0.41 22.71 -1.08
N SER A 3 -1.05 21.93 -0.19
CA SER A 3 -1.06 22.12 1.27
C SER A 3 0.26 21.76 1.98
N LYS A 4 1.41 21.86 1.30
CA LYS A 4 2.73 21.39 1.77
C LYS A 4 2.78 19.89 2.17
N LYS A 5 1.80 19.10 1.74
CA LYS A 5 1.71 17.64 1.95
C LYS A 5 1.79 16.92 0.63
N TYR A 6 2.42 15.75 0.60
CA TYR A 6 2.48 14.89 -0.60
C TYR A 6 1.08 14.68 -1.19
N ILE A 7 0.97 14.70 -2.53
CA ILE A 7 -0.29 14.45 -3.24
C ILE A 7 -0.89 13.10 -2.80
N PHE A 8 -0.05 12.08 -2.63
CA PHE A 8 -0.45 10.78 -2.11
C PHE A 8 -1.19 10.89 -0.77
N SER A 9 -0.69 11.68 0.18
CA SER A 9 -1.34 11.90 1.49
C SER A 9 -2.67 12.64 1.36
N GLN A 10 -2.81 13.53 0.37
CA GLN A 10 -4.06 14.23 0.11
C GLN A 10 -5.11 13.24 -0.45
N VAL A 11 -4.75 12.45 -1.46
CA VAL A 11 -5.64 11.43 -2.05
C VAL A 11 -6.07 10.40 -1.01
N THR A 12 -5.12 9.86 -0.24
CA THR A 12 -5.41 8.81 0.74
C THR A 12 -6.13 9.32 1.98
N SER A 13 -6.13 10.63 2.25
CA SER A 13 -6.91 11.22 3.35
C SER A 13 -8.42 11.07 3.19
N PHE A 14 -8.90 10.89 1.95
CA PHE A 14 -10.32 10.65 1.66
C PHE A 14 -10.73 9.19 1.87
N LEU A 15 -9.77 8.27 2.09
CA LEU A 15 -10.05 6.85 2.24
C LEU A 15 -10.43 6.51 3.69
N PRO A 16 -11.62 5.94 3.93
CA PRO A 16 -12.08 5.66 5.29
C PRO A 16 -11.44 4.38 5.85
N GLN A 17 -10.23 4.47 6.41
CA GLN A 17 -9.47 3.31 6.89
C GLN A 17 -10.26 2.42 7.86
N LYS A 18 -11.02 3.00 8.80
CA LYS A 18 -11.84 2.22 9.74
C LYS A 18 -12.91 1.40 9.02
N TYR A 19 -13.56 1.98 8.00
CA TYR A 19 -14.57 1.29 7.21
C TYR A 19 -13.93 0.20 6.35
N PHE A 20 -12.80 0.49 5.70
CA PHE A 20 -12.02 -0.50 4.96
C PHE A 20 -11.63 -1.70 5.84
N ASN A 21 -11.10 -1.47 7.04
CA ASN A 21 -10.74 -2.55 7.95
C ASN A 21 -11.96 -3.39 8.38
N ARG A 22 -13.13 -2.77 8.56
CA ARG A 22 -14.39 -3.49 8.83
C ARG A 22 -14.82 -4.35 7.64
N LEU A 23 -14.61 -3.88 6.41
CA LEU A 23 -14.88 -4.68 5.20
C LEU A 23 -13.92 -5.87 5.12
N VAL A 24 -12.62 -5.65 5.27
CA VAL A 24 -11.60 -6.71 5.26
C VAL A 24 -11.89 -7.76 6.34
N ALA A 25 -12.34 -7.34 7.54
CA ALA A 25 -12.65 -8.27 8.62
C ALA A 25 -13.77 -9.29 8.28
N LYS A 26 -14.66 -8.97 7.32
CA LYS A 26 -15.71 -9.88 6.83
C LYS A 26 -15.17 -11.01 5.96
N TYR A 27 -13.97 -10.84 5.41
CA TYR A 27 -13.29 -11.84 4.59
C TYR A 27 -12.20 -12.51 5.42
N ASP A 28 -12.02 -13.81 5.22
CA ASP A 28 -11.00 -14.59 5.91
C ASP A 28 -10.08 -15.25 4.89
N ASP A 29 -8.93 -14.59 4.68
CA ASP A 29 -7.86 -15.13 3.85
C ASP A 29 -6.61 -15.40 4.69
N ARG A 30 -5.73 -16.27 4.18
CA ARG A 30 -4.50 -16.68 4.87
C ARG A 30 -3.47 -15.55 5.10
N THR A 31 -3.74 -14.34 4.62
CA THR A 31 -2.87 -13.16 4.74
C THR A 31 -3.41 -12.09 5.70
N LYS A 32 -4.54 -12.34 6.37
CA LYS A 32 -5.20 -11.42 7.31
C LYS A 32 -4.31 -10.95 8.46
N ASN A 33 -3.45 -11.85 8.96
CA ASN A 33 -2.56 -11.59 10.10
C ASN A 33 -1.13 -11.21 9.67
N TRP A 34 -0.91 -10.91 8.39
CA TRP A 34 0.41 -10.51 7.92
C TRP A 34 0.77 -9.10 8.38
N VAL A 35 2.06 -8.87 8.65
CA VAL A 35 2.60 -7.52 8.92
C VAL A 35 2.32 -6.56 7.75
N PHE A 36 2.39 -7.06 6.51
CA PHE A 36 1.93 -6.35 5.32
C PHE A 36 0.40 -6.42 5.22
N SER A 37 -0.28 -5.52 5.94
CA SER A 37 -1.74 -5.50 6.04
C SER A 37 -2.43 -5.26 4.69
N HIS A 38 -3.73 -5.55 4.61
CA HIS A 38 -4.57 -5.19 3.46
C HIS A 38 -4.61 -3.68 3.20
N TRP A 39 -4.51 -2.89 4.27
CA TRP A 39 -4.42 -1.43 4.16
C TRP A 39 -3.12 -1.00 3.49
N ASN A 40 -1.98 -1.55 3.92
CA ASN A 40 -0.68 -1.27 3.31
C ASN A 40 -0.66 -1.69 1.84
N HIS A 41 -1.28 -2.83 1.52
CA HIS A 41 -1.44 -3.31 0.15
C HIS A 41 -2.23 -2.34 -0.73
N MET A 42 -3.41 -1.90 -0.27
CA MET A 42 -4.23 -0.94 -0.99
C MET A 42 -3.48 0.39 -1.23
N LEU A 43 -2.83 0.92 -0.18
CA LEU A 43 -2.03 2.14 -0.28
C LEU A 43 -0.89 2.00 -1.30
N LEU A 44 -0.21 0.86 -1.32
CA LEU A 44 0.88 0.60 -2.26
C LEU A 44 0.38 0.53 -3.71
N LEU A 45 -0.76 -0.11 -3.95
CA LEU A 45 -1.36 -0.16 -5.29
C LEU A 45 -1.77 1.23 -5.78
N ILE A 46 -2.41 2.04 -4.93
CA ILE A 46 -2.75 3.43 -5.26
C ILE A 46 -1.48 4.24 -5.57
N LEU A 47 -0.43 4.07 -4.77
CA LEU A 47 0.85 4.73 -5.02
C LEU A 47 1.42 4.31 -6.39
N GLY A 48 1.41 3.02 -6.71
CA GLY A 48 1.89 2.50 -7.99
C GLY A 48 1.14 3.10 -9.19
N GLN A 49 -0.18 3.24 -9.09
CA GLN A 49 -0.99 3.91 -10.12
C GLN A 49 -0.59 5.39 -10.27
N LEU A 50 -0.41 6.11 -9.18
CA LEU A 50 0.01 7.52 -9.21
C LEU A 50 1.44 7.72 -9.74
N MET A 51 2.30 6.72 -9.56
CA MET A 51 3.67 6.73 -10.06
C MET A 51 3.79 6.23 -11.51
N GLY A 52 2.72 5.68 -12.08
CA GLY A 52 2.74 5.08 -13.42
C GLY A 52 3.53 3.77 -13.49
N CYS A 53 3.68 3.05 -12.38
CA CYS A 53 4.38 1.76 -12.39
C CYS A 53 3.59 0.73 -13.20
N ILE A 54 4.27 0.08 -14.15
CA ILE A 54 3.66 -0.86 -15.12
C ILE A 54 3.70 -2.30 -14.56
N SER A 55 4.57 -2.57 -13.57
CA SER A 55 4.68 -3.90 -12.95
C SER A 55 4.85 -3.87 -11.43
N ILE A 56 4.51 -4.99 -10.78
CA ILE A 56 4.75 -5.22 -9.35
C ILE A 56 6.24 -5.09 -9.01
N ARG A 57 7.12 -5.57 -9.91
CA ARG A 57 8.57 -5.49 -9.73
C ARG A 57 9.06 -4.04 -9.73
N GLU A 58 8.58 -3.26 -10.68
CA GLU A 58 8.87 -1.83 -10.76
C GLU A 58 8.36 -1.09 -9.52
N LEU A 59 7.12 -1.35 -9.12
CA LEU A 59 6.53 -0.76 -7.91
C LEU A 59 7.39 -1.04 -6.66
N VAL A 60 7.79 -2.29 -6.46
CA VAL A 60 8.64 -2.68 -5.31
C VAL A 60 10.02 -2.02 -5.39
N SER A 61 10.65 -2.00 -6.57
CA SER A 61 11.95 -1.38 -6.76
C SER A 61 11.90 0.11 -6.43
N THR A 62 10.92 0.82 -6.98
CA THR A 62 10.78 2.27 -6.78
C THR A 62 10.42 2.62 -5.33
N VAL A 63 9.56 1.82 -4.70
CA VAL A 63 9.17 2.02 -3.30
C VAL A 63 10.35 1.75 -2.36
N ASN A 64 11.07 0.64 -2.56
CA ASN A 64 12.19 0.30 -1.69
C ASN A 64 13.36 1.29 -1.85
N ALA A 65 13.61 1.82 -3.06
CA ALA A 65 14.59 2.88 -3.27
C ALA A 65 14.24 4.18 -2.50
N ASN A 66 12.95 4.44 -2.27
CA ASN A 66 12.46 5.63 -1.57
C ASN A 66 11.88 5.32 -0.18
N PHE A 67 12.23 4.19 0.40
CA PHE A 67 11.54 3.62 1.56
C PHE A 67 11.41 4.59 2.73
N LYS A 68 12.47 5.34 3.05
CA LYS A 68 12.48 6.34 4.12
C LYS A 68 11.39 7.41 3.96
N ARG A 69 11.12 7.86 2.74
CA ARG A 69 10.06 8.85 2.46
C ARG A 69 8.68 8.21 2.52
N ILE A 70 8.56 6.99 2.00
CA ILE A 70 7.30 6.26 1.89
C ILE A 70 6.81 5.75 3.25
N TYR A 71 7.72 5.48 4.20
CA TYR A 71 7.36 5.16 5.58
C TYR A 71 6.41 6.21 6.19
N HIS A 72 6.70 7.49 5.99
CA HIS A 72 5.87 8.61 6.48
C HIS A 72 4.53 8.75 5.75
N LEU A 73 4.31 7.98 4.68
CA LEU A 73 3.05 7.93 3.93
C LEU A 73 2.12 6.79 4.40
N GLY A 74 2.52 6.01 5.41
CA GLY A 74 1.66 4.99 6.03
C GLY A 74 1.72 3.61 5.37
N ILE A 75 2.66 3.37 4.44
CA ILE A 75 2.78 2.10 3.68
C ILE A 75 3.49 0.97 4.47
N GLY A 76 4.08 1.28 5.63
CA GLY A 76 4.69 0.31 6.54
C GLY A 76 6.13 0.66 6.93
N LYS A 77 6.67 0.01 7.97
CA LYS A 77 7.98 0.33 8.58
C LYS A 77 9.18 -0.38 7.97
N ASN A 78 8.95 -1.41 7.15
CA ASN A 78 10.00 -2.22 6.54
C ASN A 78 9.90 -2.20 5.01
N PRO A 79 11.03 -2.33 4.29
CA PRO A 79 11.02 -2.60 2.86
C PRO A 79 10.11 -3.77 2.51
N ILE A 80 9.51 -3.72 1.33
CA ILE A 80 8.52 -4.70 0.90
C ILE A 80 9.21 -5.71 0.00
N ASP A 81 9.14 -6.99 0.36
CA ASP A 81 9.64 -8.05 -0.51
C ASP A 81 8.71 -8.25 -1.71
N LEU A 82 9.30 -8.42 -2.89
CA LEU A 82 8.56 -8.70 -4.13
C LEU A 82 7.66 -9.92 -4.00
N LYS A 83 8.12 -10.97 -3.31
CA LYS A 83 7.35 -12.19 -3.06
C LYS A 83 6.11 -11.89 -2.21
N THR A 84 6.27 -11.10 -1.15
CA THR A 84 5.17 -10.72 -0.25
C THR A 84 4.10 -9.95 -1.01
N LEU A 85 4.49 -8.94 -1.79
CA LEU A 85 3.54 -8.18 -2.61
C LEU A 85 2.87 -9.04 -3.67
N SER A 86 3.62 -9.89 -4.38
CA SER A 86 3.08 -10.77 -5.41
C SER A 86 2.02 -11.75 -4.85
N ILE A 87 2.30 -12.34 -3.69
CA ILE A 87 1.34 -13.24 -3.02
C ILE A 87 0.10 -12.47 -2.55
N ALA A 88 0.29 -11.29 -1.95
CA ALA A 88 -0.83 -10.44 -1.53
C ALA A 88 -1.70 -10.03 -2.72
N ASN A 89 -1.10 -9.65 -3.85
CA ASN A 89 -1.79 -9.27 -5.07
C ASN A 89 -2.59 -10.42 -5.69
N LYS A 90 -2.14 -11.67 -5.52
CA LYS A 90 -2.85 -12.85 -6.01
C LYS A 90 -4.03 -13.29 -5.12
N ILE A 91 -3.97 -13.01 -3.82
CA ILE A 91 -4.97 -13.51 -2.84
C ILE A 91 -6.04 -12.46 -2.53
N ARG A 92 -5.66 -11.17 -2.52
CA ARG A 92 -6.52 -10.07 -2.04
C ARG A 92 -7.27 -9.35 -3.17
N ILE A 93 -6.97 -9.70 -4.42
CA ILE A 93 -7.67 -9.27 -5.65
C ILE A 93 -8.44 -10.47 -6.16
#